data_AF-A0A357KNQ0-F1
#
_entry.id   AF-A0A357KNQ0-F1
#
_cell.length_a   1.000
_cell.length_b   1.000
_cell.length_c   1.000
_cell.angle_alpha   90.00
_cell.angle_beta   90.00
_cell.angle_gamma   90.00
#
_symmetry.space_group_name_H-M   'P 1'
#
loop_
_entity.id
_entity.type
_entity.pdbx_description
1 polymer ?
#
loop_
_entity_poly.entity_id
_entity_poly.type
_entity_poly.pdbx_seq_one_letter_code
_entity_poly.pdbx_strand_id
1 'polypeptide(L)'
;HFAGKMLNIHPSLLPKYRGLNTHQRALESDDTVHGASVHFVTPDLDGGPVVLQAKLTLRPEHTAEKLAQELLPLEHKIYPQSIAWFCAGKLQCHDNQVIFDQNPLSKPLLLENI
;
A
#
# COMPACT_ATOMS: atom_id res chain seq x y z
N HIS A 1 10.05 9.75 19.52
CA HIS A 1 8.72 9.16 19.25
C HIS A 1 8.45 9.25 17.75
N PHE A 2 8.17 8.11 17.09
CA PHE A 2 8.05 8.00 15.63
C PHE A 2 6.63 7.69 15.12
N ALA A 3 5.64 7.58 16.02
CA ALA A 3 4.25 7.41 15.59
C ALA A 3 3.83 8.56 14.66
N GLY A 4 3.12 8.22 13.58
CA GLY A 4 2.72 9.17 12.54
C GLY A 4 3.87 9.71 11.68
N LYS A 5 5.10 9.20 11.82
CA LYS A 5 6.30 9.69 11.11
C LYS A 5 7.04 8.63 10.30
N MET A 6 6.57 7.38 10.30
CA MET A 6 7.17 6.28 9.57
C MET A 6 6.17 5.74 8.56
N LEU A 7 6.62 5.63 7.31
CA LEU A 7 5.89 4.99 6.22
C LEU A 7 6.57 3.65 5.90
N ASN A 8 5.76 2.69 5.48
CA ASN A 8 6.21 1.42 4.91
C ASN A 8 5.42 1.13 3.64
N ILE A 9 6.03 0.38 2.73
CA ILE A 9 5.35 -0.20 1.57
C ILE A 9 5.23 -1.71 1.76
N HIS A 10 4.06 -2.25 1.46
CA HIS A 10 3.75 -3.66 1.59
C HIS A 10 3.15 -4.21 0.29
N PRO A 11 3.64 -5.35 -0.25
CA PRO A 11 3.23 -5.89 -1.55
C PRO A 11 1.89 -6.64 -1.49
N SER A 12 0.87 -6.04 -0.89
CA SER A 12 -0.52 -6.49 -0.97
C SER A 12 -1.50 -5.32 -0.90
N LEU A 13 -2.77 -5.59 -1.24
CA LEU A 13 -3.88 -4.69 -0.94
C LEU A 13 -4.32 -4.89 0.52
N LEU A 14 -3.61 -4.25 1.45
CA LEU A 14 -3.94 -4.29 2.88
C LEU A 14 -5.43 -3.94 3.11
N PRO A 15 -6.11 -4.65 4.02
CA PRO A 15 -5.57 -5.55 5.05
C PRO A 15 -5.26 -6.99 4.59
N LYS A 16 -5.44 -7.34 3.31
CA LYS A 16 -5.15 -8.69 2.82
C LYS A 16 -3.66 -9.01 2.89
N TYR A 17 -3.33 -10.28 3.11
CA TYR A 17 -1.97 -10.82 3.01
C TYR A 17 -0.89 -10.03 3.79
N ARG A 18 -1.14 -9.71 5.07
CA ARG A 18 -0.08 -9.23 5.97
C ARG A 18 1.06 -10.26 6.08
N GLY A 19 2.28 -9.80 6.29
CA GLY A 19 3.47 -10.63 6.36
C GLY A 19 3.98 -11.11 5.00
N LEU A 20 4.59 -12.29 4.96
CA LEU A 20 5.37 -12.74 3.81
C LEU A 20 4.54 -13.45 2.73
N ASN A 21 5.18 -13.72 1.59
CA ASN A 21 4.67 -14.51 0.46
C ASN A 21 3.33 -14.01 -0.11
N THR A 22 3.15 -12.70 -0.16
CA THR A 22 1.89 -12.06 -0.55
C THR A 22 1.46 -12.43 -1.97
N HIS A 23 2.39 -12.46 -2.91
CA HIS A 23 2.14 -12.82 -4.31
C HIS A 23 1.62 -14.26 -4.44
N GLN A 24 2.30 -15.21 -3.80
CA GLN A 24 1.90 -16.62 -3.83
C GLN A 24 0.51 -16.79 -3.21
N ARG A 25 0.28 -16.18 -2.05
CA ARG A 25 -1.02 -16.23 -1.36
C ARG A 25 -2.16 -15.62 -2.18
N ALA A 26 -1.89 -14.57 -2.96
CA ALA A 26 -2.87 -13.99 -3.86
C ALA A 26 -3.20 -14.94 -5.02
N LEU A 27 -2.20 -15.60 -5.61
CA LEU A 27 -2.39 -16.59 -6.69
C LEU A 27 -3.09 -17.87 -6.23
N GLU A 28 -2.93 -18.26 -4.97
CA GLU A 28 -3.59 -19.41 -4.36
C GLU A 28 -5.02 -19.09 -3.87
N SER A 29 -5.46 -17.84 -4.01
CA SER A 29 -6.79 -17.38 -3.61
C SER A 29 -7.72 -17.21 -4.81
N ASP A 30 -9.00 -16.93 -4.55
CA ASP A 30 -9.98 -16.56 -5.58
C ASP A 30 -9.91 -15.06 -5.98
N ASP A 31 -8.83 -14.35 -5.64
CA ASP A 31 -8.67 -12.95 -5.98
C ASP A 31 -8.44 -12.76 -7.49
N THR A 32 -9.07 -11.71 -8.03
CA THR A 32 -8.86 -11.26 -9.42
C THR A 32 -7.95 -10.03 -9.51
N VAL A 33 -7.61 -9.44 -8.36
CA VAL A 33 -6.80 -8.22 -8.25
C VAL A 33 -5.81 -8.38 -7.11
N HIS A 34 -4.55 -8.03 -7.38
CA HIS A 34 -3.50 -7.88 -6.39
C HIS A 34 -2.94 -6.45 -6.43
N GLY A 35 -2.01 -6.12 -5.55
CA GLY A 35 -1.49 -4.76 -5.49
C GLY A 35 -0.48 -4.53 -4.38
N ALA A 36 -0.17 -3.26 -4.14
CA ALA A 36 0.72 -2.81 -3.08
C ALA A 36 0.08 -1.66 -2.31
N SER A 37 0.45 -1.50 -1.05
CA SER A 37 -0.07 -0.49 -0.13
C SER A 37 1.08 0.27 0.53
N VAL A 38 1.04 1.59 0.50
CA VAL A 38 1.82 2.44 1.41
C VAL A 38 0.97 2.73 2.63
N HIS A 39 1.52 2.54 3.83
CA HIS A 39 0.82 2.76 5.09
C HIS A 39 1.73 3.38 6.14
N PHE A 40 1.15 3.99 7.17
CA PHE A 40 1.90 4.38 8.35
C PHE A 40 2.26 3.16 9.20
N VAL A 41 3.46 3.15 9.77
CA VAL A 41 3.90 2.06 10.64
C VAL A 41 3.30 2.20 12.04
N THR A 42 2.77 1.08 12.54
CA THR A 42 2.24 0.90 13.90
C THR A 42 2.94 -0.30 14.56
N PRO A 43 2.75 -0.54 15.88
CA PRO A 43 3.25 -1.76 16.51
C PRO A 43 2.70 -3.05 15.89
N ASP A 44 1.49 -3.00 15.33
CA ASP A 44 0.89 -4.12 14.61
C ASP A 44 1.56 -4.33 13.25
N LEU A 45 1.97 -5.57 12.97
CA LEU A 45 2.55 -5.99 11.69
C LEU A 45 1.61 -5.65 10.54
N ASP A 46 2.08 -4.82 9.60
CA ASP A 46 1.34 -4.33 8.44
C ASP A 46 -0.10 -3.89 8.78
N GLY A 47 -0.26 -3.31 9.98
CA GLY A 47 -1.55 -3.04 10.60
C GLY A 47 -1.98 -1.58 10.58
N GLY A 48 -1.05 -0.68 10.25
CA GLY A 48 -1.32 0.75 10.31
C GLY A 48 -2.18 1.26 9.15
N PRO A 49 -2.60 2.53 9.23
CA PRO A 49 -3.60 3.07 8.34
C PRO A 49 -3.00 3.30 6.95
N VAL A 50 -3.72 2.81 5.94
CA VAL A 50 -3.26 2.78 4.56
C VAL A 50 -3.49 4.14 3.89
N VAL A 51 -2.47 4.61 3.17
CA VAL A 51 -2.43 5.92 2.51
C VAL A 51 -2.80 5.81 1.05
N LEU A 52 -2.02 5.04 0.30
CA LEU A 52 -2.07 4.95 -1.16
C LEU A 52 -1.87 3.51 -1.58
N GLN A 53 -2.69 3.05 -2.53
CA GLN A 53 -2.59 1.72 -3.10
C GLN A 53 -2.43 1.78 -4.62
N ALA A 54 -1.69 0.80 -5.15
CA ALA A 54 -1.70 0.47 -6.57
C ALA A 54 -2.29 -0.92 -6.77
N LYS A 55 -3.02 -1.11 -7.86
CA LYS A 55 -3.70 -2.36 -8.21
C LYS A 55 -3.18 -2.88 -9.54
N LEU A 56 -3.21 -4.20 -9.69
CA LEU A 56 -3.04 -4.89 -10.97
C LEU A 56 -3.97 -6.11 -11.02
N THR A 57 -4.38 -6.49 -12.22
CA THR A 57 -5.24 -7.66 -12.45
C THR A 57 -4.43 -8.95 -12.44
N LEU A 58 -4.89 -9.94 -11.68
CA LEU A 58 -4.31 -11.29 -11.69
C LEU A 58 -4.73 -12.04 -12.95
N ARG A 59 -3.80 -12.78 -13.54
CA ARG A 59 -3.99 -13.54 -14.79
C ARG A 59 -3.63 -15.01 -14.60
N PRO A 60 -4.30 -15.95 -15.29
CA PRO A 60 -4.03 -17.39 -15.13
C PRO A 60 -2.57 -17.81 -15.33
N GLU A 61 -1.82 -17.07 -16.14
CA GLU A 61 -0.41 -17.33 -16.45
C GLU A 61 0.61 -16.70 -15.47
N HIS A 62 0.13 -15.99 -14.46
CA HIS A 62 1.01 -15.40 -13.44
C HIS A 62 1.68 -16.48 -12.59
N THR A 63 2.98 -16.32 -12.38
CA THR A 63 3.70 -16.94 -11.26
C THR A 63 3.98 -15.86 -10.22
N ALA A 64 4.34 -16.25 -9.00
CA ALA A 64 4.66 -15.29 -7.94
C ALA A 64 5.78 -14.32 -8.36
N GLU A 65 6.78 -14.81 -9.11
CA GLU A 65 7.89 -14.02 -9.62
C GLU A 65 7.44 -13.02 -10.69
N LYS A 66 6.63 -13.46 -11.67
CA LYS A 66 6.09 -12.55 -12.69
C LYS A 66 5.19 -11.48 -12.07
N LEU A 67 4.36 -11.87 -11.11
CA LEU A 67 3.49 -10.97 -10.38
C LEU A 67 4.30 -9.93 -9.58
N ALA A 68 5.38 -10.35 -8.91
CA ALA A 68 6.29 -9.43 -8.22
C ALA A 68 6.97 -8.45 -9.19
N GLN A 69 7.45 -8.94 -10.34
CA GLN A 69 8.06 -8.11 -11.38
C GLN A 69 7.09 -7.08 -11.97
N GLU A 70 5.82 -7.45 -12.15
CA GLU A 70 4.79 -6.54 -12.62
C GLU A 70 4.35 -5.53 -11.56
N LEU A 71 4.39 -5.91 -10.27
CA LEU A 71 4.03 -5.03 -9.15
C LEU A 71 5.12 -3.99 -8.84
N LEU A 72 6.40 -4.37 -8.94
CA LEU A 72 7.54 -3.53 -8.53
C LEU A 72 7.54 -2.12 -9.17
N PRO A 73 7.26 -1.94 -10.49
CA PRO A 73 7.14 -0.60 -11.07
C PRO A 73 6.01 0.24 -10.49
N LEU A 74 4.94 -0.38 -9.98
CA LEU A 74 3.85 0.32 -9.30
C LEU A 74 4.26 0.75 -7.88
N GLU A 75 5.03 -0.09 -7.18
CA GLU A 75 5.64 0.26 -5.89
C GLU A 75 6.56 1.47 -6.01
N HIS A 76 7.40 1.48 -7.06
CA HIS A 76 8.27 2.60 -7.39
C HIS A 76 7.53 3.90 -7.75
N LYS A 77 6.22 3.84 -8.02
CA LYS A 77 5.37 5.04 -8.19
C LYS A 77 4.77 5.48 -6.87
N ILE A 78 4.08 4.58 -6.16
CA ILE A 78 3.30 4.95 -4.97
C ILE A 78 4.18 5.31 -3.78
N TYR A 79 5.36 4.68 -3.64
CA TYR A 79 6.19 4.92 -2.47
C TYR A 79 6.85 6.30 -2.49
N PRO A 80 7.57 6.70 -3.56
CA PRO A 80 8.13 8.05 -3.64
C PRO A 80 7.04 9.14 -3.61
N GLN A 81 5.87 8.88 -4.22
CA GLN A 81 4.77 9.84 -4.20
C GLN A 81 4.24 10.08 -2.78
N SER A 82 4.06 9.02 -2.00
CA SER A 82 3.62 9.12 -0.60
C SER A 82 4.65 9.85 0.27
N ILE A 83 5.95 9.57 0.05
CA ILE A 83 7.05 10.28 0.70
C ILE A 83 7.05 11.76 0.33
N ALA A 84 6.85 12.10 -0.94
CA ALA A 84 6.79 13.48 -1.41
C ALA A 84 5.64 14.25 -0.74
N TRP A 85 4.46 13.66 -0.63
CA TRP A 85 3.34 14.26 0.10
C TRP A 85 3.62 14.44 1.58
N PHE A 86 4.29 13.46 2.21
CA PHE A 86 4.68 13.52 3.61
C PHE A 86 5.67 14.67 3.85
N CYS A 87 6.72 14.77 3.04
CA CYS A 87 7.70 15.85 3.10
C CYS A 87 7.11 17.24 2.82
N ALA A 88 6.11 17.32 1.94
CA ALA A 88 5.39 18.55 1.65
C ALA A 88 4.35 18.94 2.72
N GLY A 89 4.19 18.13 3.77
CA GLY A 89 3.18 18.34 4.83
C GLY A 89 1.73 18.08 4.37
N LYS A 90 1.55 17.57 3.16
CA LYS A 90 0.23 17.21 2.59
C LYS A 90 -0.32 15.92 3.18
N LEU A 91 0.56 14.99 3.57
CA LEU A 91 0.20 13.72 4.16
C LEU A 91 0.63 13.67 5.63
N GLN A 92 -0.34 13.43 6.51
CA GLN A 92 -0.15 13.34 7.96
C GLN A 92 -0.95 12.17 8.52
N CYS A 93 -0.60 11.73 9.74
CA CYS A 93 -1.37 10.73 10.47
C CYS A 93 -1.44 11.09 11.95
N HIS A 94 -2.65 11.30 12.46
CA HIS A 94 -2.94 11.57 13.86
C HIS A 94 -3.97 10.55 14.36
N ASP A 95 -3.76 9.97 15.54
CA ASP A 95 -4.70 9.02 16.16
C ASP A 95 -5.21 7.92 15.21
N ASN A 96 -4.29 7.33 14.43
CA ASN A 96 -4.57 6.28 13.44
C ASN A 96 -5.45 6.73 12.25
N GLN A 97 -5.69 8.03 12.11
CA GLN A 97 -6.41 8.65 10.98
C GLN A 97 -5.41 9.31 10.02
N VAL A 98 -5.44 8.89 8.76
CA VAL A 98 -4.67 9.55 7.69
C VAL A 98 -5.40 10.83 7.27
N ILE A 99 -4.64 11.92 7.16
CA ILE A 99 -5.08 13.22 6.68
C ILE A 99 -4.28 13.53 5.41
N PHE A 100 -4.99 13.80 4.31
CA PHE A 100 -4.40 14.17 3.03
C PHE A 100 -4.97 15.51 2.55
N ASP A 101 -4.09 16.47 2.26
CA ASP A 101 -4.46 17.85 1.89
C ASP A 101 -5.54 18.41 2.83
N GLN A 102 -5.31 18.29 4.14
CA GLN A 102 -6.20 18.74 5.24
C GLN A 102 -7.51 17.95 5.40
N ASN A 103 -7.76 16.94 4.57
CA ASN A 103 -8.99 16.14 4.63
C ASN A 103 -8.70 14.74 5.20
N PRO A 104 -9.52 14.23 6.13
CA PRO A 104 -9.39 12.86 6.60
C PRO A 104 -9.75 11.88 5.47
N LEU A 105 -8.91 10.87 5.27
CA LEU A 105 -9.20 9.80 4.32
C LEU A 105 -10.14 8.76 4.95
N SER A 106 -11.28 8.50 4.31
CA SER A 106 -12.19 7.39 4.66
C SER A 106 -11.82 6.08 3.97
N LYS A 107 -11.01 6.16 2.90
CA LYS A 107 -10.47 5.05 2.14
C LYS A 107 -9.08 5.42 1.60
N PRO A 108 -8.22 4.44 1.31
CA PRO A 108 -6.94 4.71 0.66
C PRO A 108 -7.13 5.42 -0.67
N LEU A 109 -6.19 6.31 -1.00
CA LEU A 109 -6.03 6.82 -2.35
C LEU A 109 -5.63 5.66 -3.29
N LEU A 110 -5.96 5.78 -4.57
CA LEU A 110 -5.59 4.81 -5.59
C LEU A 110 -4.72 5.49 -6.64
N LEU A 111 -3.65 4.82 -7.08
CA LEU A 111 -2.72 5.31 -8.10
C LEU A 111 -3.42 5.75 -9.39
N GLU A 112 -4.55 5.14 -9.75
CA GLU A 112 -5.34 5.49 -10.94
C GLU A 112 -6.08 6.84 -10.85
N ASN A 113 -6.18 7.42 -9.65
CA ASN A 113 -6.96 8.63 -9.36
C ASN A 113 -6.09 9.83 -8.94
N ILE A 114 -4.77 9.76 -9.19
CA ILE A 114 -3.79 10.80 -8.84
C ILE A 114 -2.95 11.17 -10.06
#